data_AF-A0A660MR65-F1
#
_entry.id   AF-A0A660MR65-F1
#
_cell.length_a   1.000
_cell.length_b   1.000
_cell.length_c   1.000
_cell.angle_alpha   90.00
_cell.angle_beta   90.00
_cell.angle_gamma   90.00
#
_symmetry.space_group_name_H-M   'P 1'
#
loop_
_entity.id
_entity.type
_entity.pdbx_description
1 polymer ?
#
loop_
_entity_poly.entity_id
_entity_poly.type
_entity_poly.pdbx_seq_one_letter_code
_entity_poly.pdbx_strand_id
1 'polypeptide(L)'
;MIGNKKDLILKLFQASDKEIFELKKISEKKNRSNKQVRYYWGVVVDIISKETGYMPFEVNEQNKSLFGKSTFTDLSTVEFEEIMSLLRQFYHYHLNYNIPKPNEVDFYYD
;
A
#
# COMPACT_ATOMS: atom_id res chain seq x y z
N MET A 1 8.71 11.37 17.12
CA MET A 1 8.20 9.98 17.07
C MET A 1 9.14 9.09 17.87
N ILE A 2 8.62 8.22 18.72
CA ILE A 2 9.44 7.24 19.46
C ILE A 2 9.48 5.99 18.59
N GLY A 3 10.64 5.73 17.97
CA GLY A 3 10.77 4.70 16.92
C GLY A 3 10.91 3.28 17.45
N ASN A 4 11.29 3.11 18.73
CA ASN A 4 11.50 1.80 19.34
C ASN A 4 11.27 1.81 20.85
N LYS A 5 11.22 0.60 21.45
CA LYS A 5 10.99 0.39 22.89
C LYS A 5 12.03 1.06 23.79
N LYS A 6 13.30 1.12 23.36
CA LYS A 6 14.40 1.67 24.16
C LYS A 6 14.25 3.19 24.33
N ASP A 7 13.87 3.87 23.27
CA ASP A 7 13.61 5.31 23.28
C ASP A 7 12.40 5.69 24.12
N LEU A 8 11.37 4.82 24.16
CA LEU A 8 10.21 5.00 25.02
C LEU A 8 10.59 4.96 26.49
N ILE A 9 11.35 3.94 26.89
CA ILE A 9 11.80 3.75 28.27
C ILE A 9 12.67 4.93 28.71
N LEU A 10 13.57 5.41 27.84
CA LEU A 10 14.43 6.54 28.16
C LEU A 10 13.63 7.81 28.45
N LYS A 11 12.58 8.08 27.67
CA LYS A 11 11.70 9.24 27.90
C LYS A 11 10.86 9.11 29.16
N LEU A 12 10.34 7.92 29.45
CA LEU A 12 9.61 7.68 30.69
C LEU A 12 10.50 7.80 31.93
N PHE A 13 11.78 7.45 31.81
CA PHE A 13 12.74 7.62 32.91
C PHE A 13 13.07 9.09 33.20
N GLN A 14 12.96 9.97 32.20
CA GLN A 14 13.20 11.40 32.31
C GLN A 14 11.95 12.20 32.72
N ALA A 15 10.78 11.56 32.71
CA ALA A 15 9.51 12.16 33.05
C ALA A 15 9.37 12.41 34.56
N SER A 16 8.61 13.42 34.93
CA SER A 16 8.27 13.66 36.35
C SER A 16 7.01 12.89 36.76
N ASP A 17 6.90 12.52 38.04
CA ASP A 17 5.77 11.75 38.59
C ASP A 17 4.40 12.45 38.46
N LYS A 18 4.36 13.72 38.05
CA LYS A 18 3.14 14.51 37.87
C LYS A 18 2.64 14.53 36.41
N GLU A 19 3.39 13.98 35.47
CA GLU A 19 3.03 13.96 34.07
C GLU A 19 2.10 12.77 33.75
N ILE A 20 1.01 13.04 33.04
CA ILE A 20 0.07 12.02 32.57
C ILE A 20 0.40 11.74 31.10
N PHE A 21 0.68 10.47 30.77
CA PHE A 21 0.99 10.03 29.42
C PHE A 21 -0.12 9.16 28.85
N GLU A 22 -0.50 9.39 27.60
CA GLU A 22 -1.33 8.46 26.83
C GLU A 22 -0.44 7.64 25.89
N LEU A 23 -0.43 6.32 26.08
CA LEU A 23 0.28 5.38 25.21
C LEU A 23 -0.68 4.74 24.25
N LYS A 24 -0.65 5.18 22.99
CA LYS A 24 -1.37 4.51 21.91
C LYS A 24 -0.44 3.53 21.22
N LYS A 25 -0.66 2.23 21.43
CA LYS A 25 -0.12 1.20 20.53
C LYS A 25 -0.79 1.41 19.18
N ILE A 26 -0.05 1.91 18.20
CA ILE A 26 -0.48 1.84 16.81
C ILE A 26 -0.61 0.35 16.53
N SER A 27 -1.84 -0.13 16.30
CA SER A 27 -2.05 -1.53 15.91
C SER A 27 -1.17 -1.77 14.69
N GLU A 28 -0.49 -2.90 14.65
CA GLU A 28 0.17 -3.35 13.44
C GLU A 28 -0.90 -3.31 12.36
N LYS A 29 -0.81 -2.35 11.42
CA LYS A 29 -1.66 -2.36 10.23
C LYS A 29 -1.53 -3.79 9.71
N LYS A 30 -2.65 -4.50 9.52
CA LYS A 30 -2.58 -5.85 8.94
C LYS A 30 -1.79 -5.71 7.65
N ASN A 31 -0.57 -6.25 7.67
CA ASN A 31 0.29 -6.24 6.51
C ASN A 31 -0.51 -6.92 5.40
N ARG A 32 -0.60 -6.25 4.26
CA ARG A 32 -1.21 -6.79 3.05
C ARG A 32 -0.75 -8.23 2.82
N SER A 33 -1.66 -9.08 2.35
CA SER A 33 -1.29 -10.47 2.05
C SER A 33 -0.32 -10.52 0.87
N ASN A 34 0.53 -11.55 0.82
CA ASN A 34 1.37 -11.80 -0.36
C ASN A 34 0.53 -11.93 -1.64
N LYS A 35 -0.72 -12.40 -1.53
CA LYS A 35 -1.67 -12.47 -2.64
C LYS A 35 -1.99 -11.07 -3.19
N GLN A 36 -2.24 -10.08 -2.35
CA GLN A 36 -2.52 -8.71 -2.79
C GLN A 36 -1.32 -8.06 -3.48
N VAL A 37 -0.10 -8.31 -2.97
CA VAL A 37 1.13 -7.81 -3.61
C VAL A 37 1.33 -8.43 -4.98
N ARG A 38 1.16 -9.76 -5.09
CA ARG A 38 1.28 -10.46 -6.38
C ARG A 38 0.22 -10.00 -7.37
N TYR A 39 -1.01 -9.77 -6.94
CA TYR A 39 -2.06 -9.22 -7.80
C TYR A 39 -1.66 -7.85 -8.36
N TYR A 40 -1.16 -6.94 -7.52
CA TYR A 40 -0.76 -5.62 -7.99
C TYR A 40 0.36 -5.69 -9.04
N TRP A 41 1.44 -6.41 -8.75
CA TRP A 41 2.56 -6.48 -9.70
C TRP A 41 2.27 -7.34 -10.92
N GLY A 42 1.68 -8.51 -10.71
CA GLY A 42 1.50 -9.52 -11.75
C GLY A 42 0.27 -9.34 -12.64
N VAL A 43 -0.66 -8.47 -12.25
CA VAL A 43 -1.90 -8.21 -13.00
C VAL A 43 -2.03 -6.72 -13.29
N VAL A 44 -2.13 -5.89 -12.24
CA VAL A 44 -2.43 -4.45 -12.42
C VAL A 44 -1.31 -3.74 -13.17
N VAL A 45 -0.07 -3.83 -12.66
CA VAL A 45 1.09 -3.20 -13.27
C VAL A 45 1.42 -3.82 -14.62
N ASP A 46 1.33 -5.15 -14.74
CA ASP A 46 1.60 -5.88 -15.98
C ASP A 46 0.66 -5.46 -17.13
N ILE A 47 -0.65 -5.41 -16.90
CA ILE A 47 -1.62 -4.95 -17.91
C ILE A 47 -1.32 -3.52 -18.32
N ILE A 48 -1.18 -2.60 -17.37
CA ILE A 48 -0.94 -1.19 -17.68
C ILE A 48 0.39 -1.04 -18.46
N SER A 49 1.43 -1.76 -18.06
CA SER A 49 2.73 -1.75 -18.74
C SER A 49 2.63 -2.22 -20.19
N LYS A 50 1.92 -3.34 -20.43
CA LYS A 50 1.70 -3.89 -21.77
C LYS A 50 0.88 -2.96 -22.67
N GLU A 51 -0.15 -2.33 -22.12
CA GLU A 51 -1.05 -1.47 -22.89
C GLU A 51 -0.45 -0.07 -23.17
N THR A 52 0.38 0.46 -22.25
CA THR A 52 0.98 1.80 -22.39
C THR A 52 2.38 1.79 -22.98
N GLY A 53 3.09 0.66 -22.90
CA GLY A 53 4.51 0.54 -23.24
C GLY A 53 5.47 1.06 -22.17
N TYR A 54 4.97 1.59 -21.05
CA TYR A 54 5.82 2.02 -19.93
C TYR A 54 6.40 0.83 -19.17
N MET A 55 7.58 1.01 -18.60
CA MET A 55 8.20 -0.01 -17.77
C MET A 55 7.42 -0.19 -16.44
N PRO A 56 7.41 -1.39 -15.85
CA PRO A 56 6.68 -1.66 -14.61
C PRO A 56 6.97 -0.68 -13.46
N PHE A 57 8.21 -0.22 -13.34
CA PHE A 57 8.58 0.75 -12.30
C PHE A 57 7.98 2.15 -12.56
N GLU A 58 7.91 2.57 -13.84
CA GLU A 58 7.29 3.85 -14.23
C GLU A 58 5.79 3.82 -13.95
N VAL A 59 5.13 2.71 -14.29
CA VAL A 59 3.72 2.47 -13.96
C VAL A 59 3.49 2.54 -12.44
N ASN A 60 4.37 1.93 -11.65
CA ASN A 60 4.29 1.99 -10.19
C ASN A 60 4.47 3.43 -9.66
N GLU A 61 5.38 4.23 -10.21
CA GLU A 61 5.53 5.65 -9.85
C GLU A 61 4.30 6.48 -10.24
N GLN A 62 3.75 6.28 -11.45
CA GLN A 62 2.55 6.96 -11.92
C GLN A 62 1.35 6.63 -11.03
N ASN A 63 1.13 5.34 -10.74
CA ASN A 63 0.09 4.88 -9.84
C ASN A 63 0.22 5.54 -8.47
N LYS A 64 1.42 5.59 -7.90
CA LYS A 64 1.66 6.28 -6.63
C LYS A 64 1.36 7.77 -6.69
N SER A 65 1.75 8.43 -7.79
CA SER A 65 1.48 9.85 -8.03
C SER A 65 -0.02 10.15 -8.10
N LEU A 66 -0.84 9.27 -8.71
CA LEU A 66 -2.30 9.43 -8.77
C LEU A 66 -2.96 9.53 -7.38
N PHE A 67 -2.37 8.92 -6.35
CA PHE A 67 -2.87 8.92 -4.97
C PHE A 67 -2.05 9.81 -4.03
N GLY A 68 -1.10 10.60 -4.54
CA GLY A 68 -0.22 11.43 -3.71
C GLY A 68 0.61 10.63 -2.71
N LYS A 69 1.02 9.40 -3.07
CA LYS A 69 1.80 8.49 -2.23
C LYS A 69 3.25 8.43 -2.68
N SER A 70 4.18 8.29 -1.74
CA SER A 70 5.60 7.96 -2.04
C SER A 70 5.83 6.44 -2.06
N THR A 71 5.00 5.69 -1.34
CA THR A 71 5.02 4.23 -1.29
C THR A 71 3.61 3.66 -1.09
N PHE A 72 3.42 2.41 -1.49
CA PHE A 72 2.24 1.60 -1.13
C PHE A 72 2.54 0.60 -0.01
N THR A 73 3.77 0.57 0.52
CA THR A 73 4.21 -0.35 1.59
C THR A 73 3.57 -0.11 2.95
N ASP A 74 3.11 1.10 3.21
CA ASP A 74 2.52 1.56 4.46
C ASP A 74 0.97 1.46 4.48
N LEU A 75 0.38 0.98 3.39
CA LEU A 75 -1.06 0.80 3.26
C LEU A 75 -1.53 -0.45 4.01
N SER A 76 -2.61 -0.31 4.76
CA SER A 76 -3.37 -1.42 5.32
C SER A 76 -4.06 -2.21 4.22
N THR A 77 -4.52 -3.42 4.56
CA THR A 77 -5.31 -4.26 3.66
C THR A 77 -6.52 -3.52 3.06
N VAL A 78 -7.23 -2.72 3.86
CA VAL A 78 -8.42 -2.00 3.42
C VAL A 78 -8.05 -0.85 2.47
N GLU A 79 -7.10 0.00 2.87
CA GLU A 79 -6.60 1.10 2.03
C GLU A 79 -6.07 0.58 0.68
N PHE A 80 -5.41 -0.58 0.68
CA PHE A 80 -4.90 -1.18 -0.54
C PHE A 80 -6.02 -1.64 -1.48
N GLU A 81 -7.06 -2.32 -0.98
CA GLU A 81 -8.20 -2.75 -1.79
C GLU A 81 -8.95 -1.54 -2.40
N GLU A 82 -9.09 -0.46 -1.63
CA GLU A 82 -9.68 0.80 -2.11
C GLU A 82 -8.86 1.38 -3.27
N ILE A 83 -7.53 1.50 -3.11
CA ILE A 83 -6.65 1.98 -4.18
C ILE A 83 -6.73 1.08 -5.41
N MET A 84 -6.72 -0.25 -5.24
CA MET A 84 -6.86 -1.16 -6.37
C MET A 84 -8.19 -0.97 -7.10
N SER A 85 -9.28 -0.71 -6.36
CA SER A 85 -10.59 -0.41 -6.95
C SER A 85 -10.59 0.87 -7.75
N LEU A 86 -9.98 1.92 -7.20
CA LEU A 86 -9.86 3.22 -7.85
C LEU A 86 -8.95 3.16 -9.08
N LEU A 87 -7.85 2.40 -9.03
CA LEU A 87 -6.99 2.13 -10.19
C LEU A 87 -7.78 1.45 -11.32
N ARG A 88 -8.51 0.37 -11.02
CA ARG A 88 -9.36 -0.31 -12.02
C ARG A 88 -10.33 0.66 -12.69
N GLN A 89 -11.00 1.50 -11.89
CA GLN A 89 -11.94 2.50 -12.41
C GLN A 89 -11.25 3.57 -13.25
N PHE A 90 -10.12 4.12 -12.77
CA PHE A 90 -9.36 5.15 -13.46
C PHE A 90 -8.90 4.67 -14.84
N TYR A 91 -8.25 3.50 -14.89
CA TYR A 91 -7.73 2.94 -16.14
C TYR A 91 -8.84 2.50 -17.10
N HIS A 92 -9.96 1.99 -16.58
CA HIS A 92 -11.13 1.71 -17.40
C HIS A 92 -11.73 3.00 -17.99
N TYR A 93 -11.95 4.03 -17.17
CA TYR A 93 -12.61 5.25 -17.62
C TYR A 93 -11.75 6.09 -18.58
N HIS A 94 -10.45 6.23 -18.29
CA HIS A 94 -9.57 7.11 -19.06
C HIS A 94 -8.91 6.43 -20.25
N LEU A 95 -8.63 5.13 -20.16
CA LEU A 95 -7.84 4.41 -21.15
C LEU A 95 -8.55 3.16 -21.70
N ASN A 96 -9.77 2.86 -21.23
CA ASN A 96 -10.54 1.68 -21.62
C ASN A 96 -9.81 0.35 -21.33
N TYR A 97 -8.95 0.33 -20.31
CA TYR A 97 -8.24 -0.88 -19.90
C TYR A 97 -9.05 -1.67 -18.87
N ASN A 98 -9.29 -2.94 -19.17
CA ASN A 98 -10.03 -3.84 -18.29
C ASN A 98 -9.08 -4.61 -17.39
N ILE A 99 -8.86 -4.09 -16.19
CA ILE A 99 -8.03 -4.73 -15.16
C ILE A 99 -8.93 -5.63 -14.29
N PRO A 100 -8.73 -6.96 -14.31
CA PRO A 100 -9.59 -7.92 -13.62
C PRO A 100 -9.39 -7.86 -12.11
N LYS A 101 -10.37 -8.34 -11.34
CA LYS A 101 -10.28 -8.49 -9.88
C LYS A 101 -9.39 -9.67 -9.48
N PRO A 102 -8.90 -9.72 -8.23
CA PRO A 102 -8.08 -10.84 -7.74
C PRO A 102 -8.77 -12.22 -7.74
N ASN A 103 -10.07 -12.29 -7.96
CA ASN A 103 -10.83 -13.54 -8.04
C ASN A 103 -11.24 -13.91 -9.48
N GLU A 104 -10.91 -13.07 -10.45
CA GLU A 104 -11.25 -13.26 -11.87
C GLU A 104 -10.05 -13.81 -12.66
N VAL A 105 -8.86 -13.81 -12.06
CA VAL A 105 -7.62 -14.30 -12.66
C VAL A 105 -6.77 -15.05 -11.64
N ASP A 106 -6.13 -16.12 -12.08
CA ASP A 106 -5.06 -16.76 -11.35
C ASP A 106 -3.74 -16.03 -11.64
N PHE A 107 -3.05 -15.59 -10.59
CA PHE A 107 -1.78 -14.87 -10.65
C PHE A 107 -0.71 -15.53 -9.77
N TYR A 108 -0.77 -16.86 -9.69
CA TYR A 108 0.33 -17.65 -9.17
C TYR A 108 1.39 -17.69 -10.26
N TYR A 109 2.38 -16.81 -10.16
CA TYR A 109 3.66 -17.04 -10.81
C TYR A 109 4.45 -17.97 -9.87
N ASP A 110 4.98 -19.06 -10.44
CA ASP A 110 5.95 -19.96 -9.77
C ASP A 110 7.23 -19.22 -9.37
#